data_AF-A0A9X3YBQ2-F1
#
_entry.id   AF-A0A9X3YBQ2-F1
#
_cell.length_a   1.000
_cell.length_b   1.000
_cell.length_c   1.000
_cell.angle_alpha   90.00
_cell.angle_beta   90.00
_cell.angle_gamma   90.00
#
_symmetry.space_group_name_H-M   'P 1'
#
loop_
_entity.id
_entity.type
_entity.pdbx_description
1 polymer ?
#
loop_
_entity_poly.entity_id
_entity_poly.type
_entity_poly.pdbx_seq_one_letter_code
_entity_poly.pdbx_strand_id
1 'polypeptide(L)'
;MSIETEVIELLKKLEGTKQYQTKMKYFRNGLFHIYKDSEGFETIGYGHLVKASERSKLVNGITEQQAEQLLLVDYQKAKRDADSFNLDLPERWNALVSILVFQLGKAGYSKFIKHLAALQNRNYATAIAELKNSKLYQQTPNRIDQMLYWVTNQ
;
A
#
# COMPACT_ATOMS: atom_id res chain seq x y z
N MET A 1 -7.81 14.83 -12.12
CA MET A 1 -6.74 14.02 -11.52
C MET A 1 -7.07 12.58 -11.82
N SER A 2 -6.10 11.74 -12.22
CA SER A 2 -6.39 10.33 -12.52
C SER A 2 -6.51 9.52 -11.23
N ILE A 3 -7.17 8.36 -11.28
CA ILE A 3 -7.26 7.47 -10.12
C ILE A 3 -5.88 7.07 -9.61
N GLU A 4 -4.93 6.88 -10.52
CA GLU A 4 -3.58 6.49 -10.17
C GLU A 4 -2.88 7.58 -9.34
N THR A 5 -3.04 8.85 -9.72
CA THR A 5 -2.53 9.97 -8.92
C THR A 5 -3.17 9.99 -7.52
N GLU A 6 -4.47 9.75 -7.41
CA GLU A 6 -5.15 9.66 -6.11
C GLU A 6 -4.61 8.52 -5.24
N VAL A 7 -4.38 7.34 -5.84
CA VAL A 7 -3.84 6.17 -5.15
C VAL A 7 -2.42 6.42 -4.67
N ILE A 8 -1.56 7.01 -5.49
CA ILE A 8 -0.19 7.34 -5.10
C ILE A 8 -0.18 8.31 -3.92
N GLU A 9 -1.01 9.35 -3.95
CA GLU A 9 -1.13 10.30 -2.83
C GLU A 9 -1.72 9.65 -1.56
N LEU A 10 -2.65 8.69 -1.72
CA LEU A 10 -3.16 7.90 -0.61
C LEU A 10 -2.06 7.01 -0.01
N LEU A 11 -1.29 6.28 -0.83
CA LEU A 11 -0.20 5.43 -0.36
C LEU A 11 0.88 6.22 0.39
N LYS A 12 1.25 7.42 -0.07
CA LYS A 12 2.17 8.31 0.66
C LYS A 12 1.68 8.65 2.07
N LYS A 13 0.36 8.77 2.27
CA LYS A 13 -0.24 9.01 3.59
C LYS A 13 -0.24 7.74 4.43
N LEU A 14 -0.59 6.60 3.84
CA LEU A 14 -0.70 5.32 4.53
C LEU A 14 0.66 4.78 4.99
N GLU A 15 1.67 4.81 4.12
CA GLU A 15 2.98 4.20 4.38
C GLU A 15 3.95 5.09 5.17
N GLY A 16 3.52 6.29 5.53
CA GLY A 16 4.27 7.23 6.36
C GLY A 16 4.67 8.46 5.57
N THR A 17 4.05 9.59 5.93
CA THR A 17 4.31 10.88 5.28
C THR A 17 5.76 11.32 5.45
N LYS A 18 6.25 12.16 4.54
CA LYS A 18 7.57 12.81 4.68
C LYS A 18 7.70 13.54 6.03
N GLN A 19 6.63 14.17 6.52
CA GLN A 19 6.62 14.82 7.84
C GLN A 19 6.81 13.81 8.98
N TYR A 20 6.11 12.68 8.95
CA TYR A 20 6.29 11.61 9.93
C TYR A 20 7.73 11.05 9.87
N GLN A 21 8.22 10.75 8.68
CA GLN A 21 9.57 10.23 8.48
C GLN A 21 10.66 11.22 8.88
N THR A 22 10.40 12.53 8.75
CA THR A 22 11.28 13.59 9.28
C THR A 22 11.36 13.53 10.80
N LYS A 23 10.21 13.41 11.49
CA LYS A 23 10.15 13.27 12.95
C LYS A 23 10.89 12.03 13.44
N MET A 24 10.78 10.93 12.70
CA MET A 24 11.47 9.66 13.00
C MET A 24 12.94 9.64 12.55
N LYS A 25 13.44 10.72 11.92
CA LYS A 25 14.80 10.85 11.35
C LYS A 25 15.11 9.86 10.20
N TYR A 26 14.08 9.26 9.62
CA TYR A 26 14.17 8.44 8.40
C TYR A 26 14.32 9.31 7.16
N PHE A 27 13.70 10.50 7.17
CA PHE A 27 13.98 11.56 6.19
C PHE A 27 14.85 12.63 6.83
N ARG A 28 16.05 12.86 6.30
CA ARG A 28 17.00 13.87 6.79
C ARG A 28 17.90 14.33 5.64
N ASN A 29 18.38 15.58 5.70
CA ASN A 29 19.26 16.16 4.67
C ASN A 29 18.71 16.02 3.23
N GLY A 30 17.38 16.08 3.07
CA GLY A 30 16.73 15.95 1.76
C GLY A 30 16.63 14.51 1.22
N LEU A 31 17.01 13.51 2.02
CA LEU A 31 17.05 12.10 1.61
C LEU A 31 16.20 11.22 2.55
N PHE A 32 15.53 10.23 1.96
CA PHE A 32 14.99 9.08 2.68
C PHE A 32 16.10 8.07 2.92
N HIS A 33 16.20 7.55 4.13
CA HIS A 33 17.17 6.54 4.52
C HIS A 33 16.48 5.24 4.93
N ILE A 34 17.21 4.14 4.81
CA ILE A 34 16.77 2.83 5.28
C ILE A 34 16.45 2.90 6.78
N TYR A 35 15.29 2.38 7.16
CA TYR A 35 14.85 2.21 8.54
C TYR A 35 14.34 0.78 8.75
N LYS A 36 14.03 0.44 10.01
CA LYS A 36 13.37 -0.82 10.36
C LYS A 36 11.88 -0.58 10.55
N ASP A 37 11.04 -1.30 9.80
CA ASP A 37 9.60 -1.24 9.99
C ASP A 37 9.15 -1.93 11.29
N SER A 38 7.83 -1.98 11.53
CA SER A 38 7.25 -2.59 12.73
C SER A 38 7.51 -4.09 12.85
N GLU A 39 7.88 -4.76 11.75
CA GLU A 39 8.21 -6.19 11.72
C GLU A 39 9.74 -6.43 11.72
N GLY A 40 10.54 -5.36 11.74
CA GLY A 40 12.00 -5.43 11.77
C GLY A 40 12.66 -5.61 10.41
N PHE A 41 11.93 -5.41 9.31
CA PHE A 41 12.47 -5.46 7.96
C PHE A 41 13.07 -4.11 7.55
N GLU A 42 14.09 -4.14 6.67
CA GLU A 42 14.68 -2.92 6.13
C GLU A 42 13.75 -2.29 5.10
N THR A 43 13.38 -1.04 5.30
CA THR A 43 12.40 -0.31 4.48
C THR A 43 12.93 1.08 4.14
N ILE A 44 12.58 1.62 2.97
CA ILE A 44 12.96 2.98 2.56
C ILE A 44 11.80 3.67 1.83
N GLY A 45 11.77 5.00 1.88
CA GLY A 45 10.78 5.80 1.15
C GLY A 45 9.35 5.51 1.64
N TYR A 46 8.43 5.30 0.71
CA TYR A 46 7.01 5.06 1.01
C TYR A 46 6.70 3.55 1.10
N GLY A 47 7.37 2.84 2.00
CA GLY A 47 7.09 1.43 2.29
C GLY A 47 7.81 0.41 1.38
N HIS A 48 8.87 0.80 0.68
CA HIS A 48 9.63 -0.13 -0.16
C HIS A 48 10.51 -1.06 0.71
N LEU A 49 10.20 -2.36 0.69
CA LEU A 49 10.99 -3.40 1.35
C LEU A 49 12.34 -3.59 0.64
N VAL A 50 13.43 -3.25 1.32
CA VAL A 50 14.79 -3.31 0.78
C VAL A 50 15.27 -4.75 0.70
N LYS A 51 15.57 -5.22 -0.53
CA LYS A 51 16.17 -6.55 -0.73
C LYS A 51 17.69 -6.50 -0.61
N ALA A 52 18.28 -7.62 -0.23
CA ALA A 52 19.73 -7.76 -0.13
C ALA A 52 20.46 -7.39 -1.44
N SER A 53 19.86 -7.68 -2.61
CA SER A 53 20.43 -7.39 -3.93
C SER A 53 20.51 -5.91 -4.28
N GLU A 54 19.71 -5.06 -3.65
CA GLU A 54 19.65 -3.62 -3.96
C GLU A 54 20.11 -2.74 -2.79
N ARG A 55 20.24 -3.31 -1.59
CA ARG A 55 20.65 -2.61 -0.38
C ARG A 55 21.88 -1.72 -0.55
N SER A 56 22.91 -2.20 -1.25
CA SER A 56 24.15 -1.44 -1.49
C SER A 56 23.92 -0.15 -2.29
N LYS A 57 22.89 -0.10 -3.14
CA LYS A 57 22.52 1.08 -3.93
C LYS A 57 21.70 2.08 -3.12
N LEU A 58 21.02 1.62 -2.06
CA LEU A 58 20.09 2.41 -1.25
C LEU A 58 20.69 2.89 0.08
N VAL A 59 21.86 2.36 0.46
CA VAL A 59 22.49 2.62 1.77
C VAL A 59 22.78 4.11 2.03
N ASN A 60 23.06 4.88 0.97
CA ASN A 60 23.34 6.33 1.07
C ASN A 60 22.06 7.19 1.11
N GLY A 61 20.88 6.56 1.07
CA GLY A 61 19.60 7.21 0.97
C GLY A 61 19.21 7.57 -0.46
N ILE A 62 17.96 8.01 -0.62
CA ILE A 62 17.34 8.33 -1.90
C ILE A 62 16.61 9.67 -1.83
N THR A 63 16.54 10.38 -2.96
CA THR A 63 15.77 11.62 -3.06
C THR A 63 14.27 11.34 -3.00
N GLU A 64 13.48 12.39 -2.78
CA GLU A 64 12.01 12.28 -2.83
C GLU A 64 11.52 11.78 -4.19
N GLN A 65 12.09 12.28 -5.30
CA GLN A 65 11.75 11.80 -6.65
C GLN A 65 12.06 10.32 -6.84
N GLN A 66 13.19 9.83 -6.30
CA GLN A 66 13.53 8.40 -6.34
C GLN A 66 12.56 7.56 -5.50
N ALA A 67 12.16 8.06 -4.32
CA ALA A 67 11.17 7.38 -3.47
C ALA A 67 9.79 7.32 -4.14
N GLU A 68 9.38 8.39 -4.84
CA GLU A 68 8.14 8.41 -5.63
C GLU A 68 8.20 7.43 -6.81
N GLN A 69 9.34 7.34 -7.50
CA GLN A 69 9.52 6.38 -8.58
C GLN A 69 9.47 4.93 -8.07
N LEU A 70 10.08 4.62 -6.92
CA LEU A 70 9.98 3.31 -6.29
C LEU A 70 8.53 2.98 -5.95
N LEU A 71 7.82 3.92 -5.32
CA LEU A 71 6.40 3.75 -4.98
C LEU A 71 5.55 3.46 -6.22
N LEU A 72 5.77 4.19 -7.31
CA LEU A 72 5.07 3.96 -8.58
C LEU A 72 5.36 2.56 -9.13
N VAL A 73 6.62 2.15 -9.18
CA VAL A 73 7.01 0.81 -9.68
C VAL A 73 6.40 -0.31 -8.86
N ASP A 74 6.46 -0.20 -7.53
CA ASP A 74 5.87 -1.19 -6.62
C ASP A 74 4.35 -1.24 -6.75
N TYR A 75 3.69 -0.08 -6.87
CA TYR A 75 2.26 -0.01 -7.12
C TYR A 75 1.88 -0.63 -8.48
N GLN A 76 2.62 -0.37 -9.56
CA GLN A 76 2.35 -1.00 -10.86
C GLN A 76 2.53 -2.52 -10.83
N LYS A 77 3.44 -3.03 -10.00
CA LYS A 77 3.55 -4.47 -9.76
C LYS A 77 2.33 -4.98 -9.00
N ALA A 78 1.93 -4.31 -7.92
CA ALA A 78 0.77 -4.69 -7.13
C ALA A 78 -0.53 -4.67 -7.94
N LYS A 79 -0.70 -3.67 -8.81
CA LYS A 79 -1.83 -3.57 -9.75
C LYS A 79 -1.88 -4.77 -10.71
N ARG A 80 -0.77 -5.13 -11.35
CA ARG A 80 -0.70 -6.33 -12.20
C ARG A 80 -1.01 -7.62 -11.45
N ASP A 81 -0.53 -7.73 -10.21
CA ASP A 81 -0.86 -8.87 -9.34
C ASP A 81 -2.34 -8.87 -8.96
N ALA A 82 -2.94 -7.71 -8.71
CA ALA A 82 -4.37 -7.52 -8.45
C ALA A 82 -5.26 -7.89 -9.65
N ASP A 83 -4.84 -7.55 -10.88
CA ASP A 83 -5.57 -7.89 -12.10
C ASP A 83 -5.77 -9.41 -12.25
N SER A 84 -4.83 -10.21 -11.72
CA SER A 84 -4.93 -11.68 -11.78
C SER A 84 -6.07 -12.29 -10.95
N PHE A 85 -6.75 -11.51 -10.11
CA PHE A 85 -7.97 -11.94 -9.42
C PHE A 85 -9.24 -11.85 -10.29
N ASN A 86 -9.13 -11.28 -11.50
CA ASN A 86 -10.20 -11.21 -12.51
C ASN A 86 -11.53 -10.67 -11.96
N LEU A 87 -11.46 -9.55 -11.22
CA LEU A 87 -12.63 -8.92 -10.61
C LEU A 87 -13.22 -7.86 -11.55
N ASP A 88 -14.51 -7.93 -11.80
CA ASP A 88 -15.26 -6.91 -12.54
C ASP A 88 -15.83 -5.87 -11.55
N LEU A 89 -15.04 -4.84 -11.26
CA LEU A 89 -15.35 -3.83 -10.25
C LEU A 89 -15.24 -2.41 -10.81
N PRO A 90 -15.91 -1.43 -10.19
CA PRO A 90 -15.65 -0.02 -10.43
C PRO A 90 -14.18 0.34 -10.16
N GLU A 91 -13.68 1.36 -10.84
CA GLU A 91 -12.26 1.76 -10.83
C GLU A 91 -11.66 1.91 -9.42
N ARG A 92 -12.36 2.59 -8.51
CA ARG A 92 -11.93 2.76 -7.11
C ARG A 92 -11.85 1.46 -6.32
N TRP A 93 -12.76 0.52 -6.57
CA TRP A 93 -12.74 -0.79 -5.93
C TRP A 93 -11.59 -1.65 -6.46
N ASN A 94 -11.31 -1.60 -7.78
CA ASN A 94 -10.11 -2.22 -8.34
C ASN A 94 -8.82 -1.60 -7.79
N ALA A 95 -8.80 -0.28 -7.58
CA ALA A 95 -7.68 0.40 -6.94
C ALA A 95 -7.51 -0.01 -5.46
N LEU A 96 -8.61 -0.19 -4.70
CA LEU A 96 -8.57 -0.71 -3.34
C LEU A 96 -7.91 -2.09 -3.30
N VAL A 97 -8.28 -3.00 -4.20
CA VAL A 97 -7.64 -4.32 -4.34
C VAL A 97 -6.14 -4.17 -4.59
N SER A 98 -5.75 -3.27 -5.50
CA SER A 98 -4.34 -2.99 -5.79
C SER A 98 -3.57 -2.47 -4.57
N ILE A 99 -4.19 -1.60 -3.75
CA ILE A 99 -3.61 -1.09 -2.49
C ILE A 99 -3.44 -2.22 -1.46
N LEU A 100 -4.44 -3.10 -1.31
CA LEU A 100 -4.35 -4.24 -0.40
C LEU A 100 -3.28 -5.24 -0.85
N VAL A 101 -3.15 -5.48 -2.16
CA VAL A 101 -2.07 -6.31 -2.74
C VAL A 101 -0.71 -5.64 -2.56
N PHE A 102 -0.62 -4.31 -2.62
CA PHE A 102 0.63 -3.59 -2.33
C PHE A 102 1.10 -3.86 -0.90
N GLN A 103 0.19 -3.81 0.08
CA GLN A 103 0.53 -4.03 1.49
C GLN A 103 0.83 -5.48 1.85
N LEU A 104 0.08 -6.42 1.28
CA LEU A 104 0.12 -7.83 1.69
C LEU A 104 0.93 -8.72 0.73
N GLY A 105 1.21 -8.24 -0.48
CA GLY A 105 1.56 -9.06 -1.62
C GLY A 105 0.39 -9.95 -2.09
N LYS A 106 0.51 -10.48 -3.31
CA LYS A 106 -0.50 -11.36 -3.93
C LYS A 106 -0.88 -12.57 -3.05
N ALA A 107 0.11 -13.24 -2.48
CA ALA A 107 -0.09 -14.44 -1.67
C ALA A 107 -0.70 -14.14 -0.28
N GLY A 108 -0.47 -12.93 0.25
CA GLY A 108 -1.13 -12.49 1.48
C GLY A 108 -2.59 -12.16 1.21
N TYR A 109 -2.85 -11.39 0.15
CA TYR A 109 -4.19 -10.98 -0.23
C TYR A 109 -5.09 -12.13 -0.72
N SER A 110 -4.54 -13.17 -1.36
CA SER A 110 -5.32 -14.34 -1.81
C SER A 110 -6.00 -15.12 -0.67
N LYS A 111 -5.59 -14.90 0.58
CA LYS A 111 -6.20 -15.50 1.77
C LYS A 111 -7.50 -14.80 2.20
N PHE A 112 -7.84 -13.66 1.61
CA PHE A 112 -9.06 -12.89 1.90
C PHE A 112 -10.28 -13.47 1.15
N ILE A 113 -10.50 -14.77 1.29
CA ILE A 113 -11.46 -15.56 0.48
C ILE A 113 -12.87 -14.98 0.53
N LYS A 114 -13.39 -14.67 1.73
CA LYS A 114 -14.75 -14.14 1.92
C LYS A 114 -14.91 -12.72 1.37
N HIS A 115 -13.90 -11.87 1.57
CA HIS A 115 -13.85 -10.53 1.00
C HIS A 115 -13.84 -10.58 -0.54
N LEU A 116 -12.99 -11.43 -1.13
CA LEU A 116 -12.93 -11.66 -2.58
C LEU A 116 -14.26 -12.17 -3.14
N ALA A 117 -14.88 -13.16 -2.49
CA ALA A 117 -16.18 -13.67 -2.88
C ALA A 117 -17.28 -12.58 -2.80
N ALA A 118 -17.24 -11.72 -1.79
CA ALA A 118 -18.16 -10.59 -1.68
C ALA A 118 -17.94 -9.57 -2.81
N LEU A 119 -16.69 -9.25 -3.16
CA LEU A 119 -16.37 -8.38 -4.30
C LEU A 119 -16.85 -8.96 -5.64
N GLN A 120 -16.62 -10.26 -5.89
CA GLN A 120 -17.11 -10.95 -7.09
C GLN A 120 -18.63 -10.83 -7.26
N ASN A 121 -19.36 -10.87 -6.14
CA ASN A 121 -20.81 -10.69 -6.11
C ASN A 121 -21.25 -9.21 -6.00
N ARG A 122 -20.32 -8.26 -6.11
CA ARG A 122 -20.54 -6.80 -5.92
C ARG A 122 -21.23 -6.45 -4.59
N ASN A 123 -21.08 -7.31 -3.58
CA ASN A 123 -21.61 -7.10 -2.23
C ASN A 123 -20.57 -6.33 -1.39
N TYR A 124 -20.49 -5.02 -1.65
CA TYR A 124 -19.50 -4.14 -1.02
C TYR A 124 -19.65 -4.05 0.50
N ALA A 125 -20.87 -4.10 1.03
CA ALA A 125 -21.10 -4.10 2.47
C ALA A 125 -20.45 -5.30 3.15
N THR A 126 -20.61 -6.50 2.58
CA THR A 126 -19.97 -7.72 3.09
C THR A 126 -18.45 -7.68 2.87
N ALA A 127 -17.98 -7.17 1.72
CA ALA A 127 -16.55 -7.01 1.46
C ALA A 127 -15.88 -6.12 2.53
N ILE A 128 -16.53 -5.02 2.92
CA ILE A 128 -16.06 -4.13 4.00
C ILE A 128 -16.04 -4.86 5.35
N ALA A 129 -17.13 -5.55 5.70
CA ALA A 129 -17.23 -6.28 6.96
C ALA A 129 -16.12 -7.35 7.09
N GLU A 130 -15.88 -8.12 6.02
CA GLU A 130 -14.83 -9.14 5.98
C GLU A 130 -13.41 -8.53 6.03
N LEU A 131 -13.19 -7.37 5.39
CA LEU A 131 -11.91 -6.66 5.49
C LEU A 131 -11.66 -6.16 6.93
N LYS A 132 -12.70 -5.62 7.60
CA LYS A 132 -12.62 -5.17 9.00
C LYS A 132 -12.46 -6.33 10.00
N ASN A 133 -12.91 -7.54 9.63
CA ASN A 133 -12.74 -8.75 10.43
C ASN A 133 -11.36 -9.43 10.23
N SER A 134 -10.42 -8.78 9.54
CA SER A 134 -9.11 -9.37 9.23
C SER A 134 -8.02 -9.03 10.25
N LYS A 135 -6.95 -9.84 10.28
CA LYS A 135 -5.72 -9.53 11.04
C LYS A 135 -5.08 -8.21 10.59
N LEU A 136 -5.15 -7.89 9.30
CA LEU A 136 -4.63 -6.62 8.76
C LEU A 136 -5.32 -5.42 9.43
N TYR A 137 -6.65 -5.49 9.60
CA TYR A 137 -7.40 -4.46 10.30
C TYR A 137 -7.00 -4.36 11.78
N GLN A 138 -6.80 -5.48 12.46
CA GLN A 138 -6.33 -5.48 13.86
C GLN A 138 -4.96 -4.82 14.01
N GLN A 139 -4.06 -5.00 13.04
CA GLN A 139 -2.72 -4.42 13.06
C GLN A 139 -2.71 -2.92 12.68
N THR A 140 -3.56 -2.52 11.73
CA THR A 140 -3.51 -1.15 11.16
C THR A 140 -4.90 -0.56 10.91
N PRO A 141 -5.77 -0.46 11.93
CA PRO A 141 -7.19 -0.09 11.73
C PRO A 141 -7.34 1.27 11.06
N ASN A 142 -6.54 2.25 11.47
CA ASN A 142 -6.55 3.61 10.90
C ASN A 142 -6.17 3.66 9.42
N ARG A 143 -5.31 2.74 8.93
CA ARG A 143 -4.96 2.67 7.50
C ARG A 143 -6.14 2.14 6.70
N ILE A 144 -6.77 1.08 7.19
CA ILE A 144 -7.91 0.46 6.52
C ILE A 144 -9.13 1.37 6.50
N ASP A 145 -9.44 2.06 7.61
CA ASP A 145 -10.55 3.02 7.63
C ASP A 145 -10.34 4.18 6.66
N GLN A 146 -9.11 4.65 6.46
CA GLN A 146 -8.81 5.67 5.44
C GLN A 146 -9.02 5.16 4.02
N MET A 147 -8.60 3.92 3.71
CA MET A 147 -8.85 3.30 2.40
C MET A 147 -10.35 3.13 2.15
N LEU A 148 -11.10 2.69 3.17
CA LEU A 148 -12.53 2.50 3.08
C LEU A 148 -13.25 3.84 2.91
N TYR A 149 -12.87 4.87 3.65
CA TYR A 149 -13.40 6.22 3.43
C TYR A 149 -13.15 6.69 2.00
N TRP A 150 -11.93 6.51 1.48
CA TRP A 150 -11.58 6.91 0.12
C TRP A 150 -12.37 6.14 -0.96
N VAL A 151 -12.61 4.84 -0.77
CA VAL A 151 -13.36 4.02 -1.75
C VAL A 151 -14.87 4.32 -1.72
N THR A 152 -15.43 4.70 -0.57
CA THR A 152 -16.88 4.87 -0.40
C THR A 152 -17.37 6.32 -0.50
N ASN A 153 -16.54 7.31 -0.16
CA ASN A 153 -16.94 8.72 -0.23
C ASN A 153 -16.52 9.35 -1.57
N GLN A 154 -17.53 9.86 -2.27
CA GLN A 154 -17.40 10.82 -3.36
C GLN A 154 -17.69 12.22 -2.82
#